data_AF-A0A094PRR2-F1
#
_entry.id   AF-A0A094PRR2-F1
#
_cell.length_a   1.000
_cell.length_b   1.000
_cell.length_c   1.000
_cell.angle_alpha   90.00
_cell.angle_beta   90.00
_cell.angle_gamma   90.00
#
_symmetry.space_group_name_H-M   'P 1'
#
loop_
_entity.id
_entity.type
_entity.pdbx_description
1 polymer ?
#
loop_
_entity_poly.entity_id
_entity_poly.type
_entity_poly.pdbx_seq_one_letter_code
_entity_poly.pdbx_strand_id
1 'polypeptide(L)'
;SATSAQDEVTYNSISGRVGSNGPILAVKIDDTYLARPQIGLEKADLVYIEQVEGGLTRLAAIFSSVIPTEIGPVRSARISDIDILSQFGKVIFAYSGAQRLMLPVISQANLWDYGAQHSSPTIFTRDAVRPAPYNMVLRADLLMDKVVADARDVAMSKSPGWSFGEAPKGGVAIDAVAVRWPASRYEATWSKSENRWLLGNKGVPDMAADGSQLGASTFVIQNVAISNSIYRSSDGGYTPLSETVGSGTGYVLRDGKSFKASWNRPSAESGTTWTLADGSEIKFAAGSIWVALTDTKPEFTLTAPASPVSK
;
A
#
# COMPACT_ATOMS: atom_id res chain seq x y z
N SER A 1 -13.51 -11.05 -44.50
CA SER A 1 -12.77 -10.08 -43.66
C SER A 1 -13.17 -10.29 -42.22
N ALA A 2 -12.35 -10.99 -41.45
CA ALA A 2 -12.56 -11.14 -40.01
C ALA A 2 -11.99 -9.89 -39.34
N THR A 3 -12.87 -8.98 -38.94
CA THR A 3 -12.50 -7.85 -38.09
C THR A 3 -12.10 -8.43 -36.75
N SER A 4 -10.80 -8.42 -36.44
CA SER A 4 -10.32 -8.69 -35.08
C SER A 4 -10.95 -7.65 -34.16
N ALA A 5 -11.87 -8.07 -33.30
CA ALA A 5 -12.27 -7.24 -32.17
C ALA A 5 -10.99 -6.99 -31.35
N GLN A 6 -10.51 -5.75 -31.34
CA GLN A 6 -9.53 -5.35 -30.33
C GLN A 6 -10.30 -5.35 -29.02
N ASP A 7 -9.97 -6.27 -28.11
CA ASP A 7 -10.53 -6.26 -26.77
C ASP A 7 -10.29 -4.87 -26.15
N GLU A 8 -11.37 -4.25 -25.67
CA GLU A 8 -11.30 -2.92 -25.08
C GLU A 8 -10.39 -2.94 -23.84
N VAL A 9 -9.40 -2.06 -23.81
CA VAL A 9 -8.48 -1.98 -22.67
C VAL A 9 -9.25 -1.52 -21.44
N THR A 10 -9.37 -2.39 -20.44
CA THR A 10 -9.98 -2.05 -19.15
C THR A 10 -8.95 -1.53 -18.15
N TYR A 11 -9.43 -0.81 -17.13
CA TYR A 11 -8.59 -0.26 -16.06
C TYR A 11 -9.13 -0.63 -14.68
N ASN A 12 -8.24 -0.95 -13.75
CA ASN A 12 -8.60 -1.25 -12.37
C ASN A 12 -9.00 0.02 -11.61
N SER A 13 -10.08 -0.04 -10.84
CA SER A 13 -10.65 1.12 -10.16
C SER A 13 -9.83 1.63 -8.95
N ILE A 14 -8.93 0.82 -8.40
CA ILE A 14 -8.10 1.22 -7.23
C ILE A 14 -6.88 2.02 -7.70
N SER A 15 -6.27 1.62 -8.81
CA SER A 15 -4.96 2.10 -9.26
C SER A 15 -4.98 2.77 -10.64
N GLY A 16 -5.99 2.51 -11.47
CA GLY A 16 -6.01 2.93 -12.87
C GLY A 16 -5.02 2.14 -13.73
N ARG A 17 -4.40 1.07 -13.20
CA ARG A 17 -3.56 0.16 -13.99
C ARG A 17 -4.40 -0.55 -15.05
N VAL A 18 -3.78 -0.85 -16.19
CA VAL A 18 -4.37 -1.72 -17.22
C VAL A 18 -4.68 -3.07 -16.58
N GLY A 19 -5.90 -3.55 -16.78
CA GLY A 19 -6.44 -4.75 -16.15
C GLY A 19 -7.91 -4.59 -15.82
N SER A 20 -8.57 -5.64 -15.35
CA SER A 20 -9.98 -5.60 -14.98
C SER A 20 -10.15 -5.29 -13.49
N ASN A 21 -11.38 -4.94 -13.12
CA ASN A 21 -11.78 -5.02 -11.71
C ASN A 21 -11.85 -6.49 -11.30
N GLY A 22 -11.16 -6.85 -10.22
CA GLY A 22 -11.02 -8.22 -9.74
C GLY A 22 -11.35 -8.34 -8.25
N PRO A 23 -11.44 -9.57 -7.72
CA PRO A 23 -11.52 -9.78 -6.28
C PRO A 23 -10.32 -9.14 -5.58
N ILE A 24 -10.53 -8.63 -4.36
CA ILE A 24 -9.48 -7.93 -3.63
C ILE A 24 -8.78 -8.88 -2.65
N LEU A 25 -7.47 -9.05 -2.85
CA LEU A 25 -6.56 -9.69 -1.92
C LEU A 25 -5.72 -8.62 -1.21
N ALA A 26 -5.84 -8.54 0.11
CA ALA A 26 -4.97 -7.75 0.96
C ALA A 26 -3.95 -8.68 1.65
N VAL A 27 -2.66 -8.35 1.53
CA VAL A 27 -1.59 -9.12 2.15
C VAL A 27 -0.76 -8.23 3.07
N LYS A 28 -0.56 -8.69 4.30
CA LYS A 28 0.34 -8.04 5.24
C LYS A 28 1.77 -8.49 4.97
N ILE A 29 2.65 -7.55 4.64
CA ILE A 29 4.01 -7.83 4.17
C ILE A 29 5.06 -7.21 5.12
N ASP A 30 6.12 -7.97 5.38
CA ASP A 30 7.30 -7.51 6.11
C ASP A 30 8.03 -6.42 5.32
N ASP A 31 8.56 -5.45 6.04
CA ASP A 31 9.26 -4.32 5.45
C ASP A 31 10.62 -4.05 6.12
N THR A 32 11.14 -5.07 6.81
CA THR A 32 12.48 -5.03 7.39
C THR A 32 13.54 -5.46 6.38
N TYR A 33 14.78 -5.06 6.63
CA TYR A 33 15.92 -5.37 5.74
C TYR A 33 16.04 -6.86 5.39
N LEU A 34 15.87 -7.76 6.36
CA LEU A 34 15.99 -9.22 6.15
C LEU A 34 14.84 -9.82 5.32
N ALA A 35 13.75 -9.07 5.14
CA ALA A 35 12.64 -9.48 4.30
C ALA A 35 12.74 -8.97 2.86
N ARG A 36 13.59 -7.98 2.61
CA ARG A 36 13.80 -7.43 1.27
C ARG A 36 14.79 -8.27 0.45
N PRO A 37 14.67 -8.30 -0.88
CA PRO A 37 13.56 -7.72 -1.67
C PRO A 37 12.24 -8.48 -1.48
N GLN A 38 11.09 -7.81 -1.50
CA GLN A 38 9.79 -8.48 -1.39
C GLN A 38 9.39 -9.21 -2.69
N ILE A 39 8.61 -10.27 -2.59
CA ILE A 39 8.08 -11.07 -3.70
C ILE A 39 6.68 -10.55 -4.07
N GLY A 40 6.47 -10.25 -5.36
CA GLY A 40 5.17 -9.91 -5.95
C GLY A 40 4.65 -8.49 -5.68
N LEU A 41 5.33 -7.71 -4.83
CA LEU A 41 4.89 -6.39 -4.38
C LEU A 41 4.79 -5.36 -5.53
N GLU A 42 5.57 -5.52 -6.59
CA GLU A 42 5.50 -4.69 -7.79
C GLU A 42 4.15 -4.77 -8.52
N LYS A 43 3.39 -5.86 -8.29
CA LYS A 43 2.03 -6.05 -8.84
C LYS A 43 0.94 -5.40 -7.99
N ALA A 44 1.25 -4.89 -6.80
CA ALA A 44 0.24 -4.24 -5.95
C ALA A 44 -0.36 -3.00 -6.61
N ASP A 45 -1.70 -2.90 -6.53
CA ASP A 45 -2.46 -1.72 -6.97
C ASP A 45 -2.26 -0.56 -6.00
N LEU A 46 -2.29 -0.87 -4.71
CA LEU A 46 -2.17 0.07 -3.62
C LEU A 46 -1.36 -0.53 -2.48
N VAL A 47 -0.45 0.24 -1.91
CA VAL A 47 0.33 -0.16 -0.74
C VAL A 47 0.23 0.90 0.34
N TYR A 48 -0.19 0.52 1.53
CA TYR A 48 -0.07 1.36 2.73
C TYR A 48 1.23 1.02 3.45
N ILE A 49 2.05 2.02 3.75
CA ILE A 49 3.19 1.92 4.67
C ILE A 49 2.69 2.40 6.03
N GLU A 50 2.73 1.52 7.03
CA GLU A 50 2.30 1.84 8.40
C GLU A 50 3.39 1.56 9.43
N GLN A 51 3.37 2.34 10.52
CA GLN A 51 4.25 2.10 11.66
C GLN A 51 3.84 0.84 12.41
N VAL A 52 4.82 0.05 12.82
CA VAL A 52 4.64 -1.09 13.71
C VAL A 52 5.59 -0.99 14.92
N GLU A 53 5.67 -2.06 15.71
CA GLU A 53 6.47 -2.08 16.94
C GLU A 53 7.92 -1.63 16.73
N GLY A 54 8.47 -0.93 17.71
CA GLY A 54 9.82 -0.39 17.66
C GLY A 54 10.01 0.73 16.64
N GLY A 55 8.92 1.26 16.04
CA GLY A 55 8.98 2.32 15.03
C GLY A 55 9.45 1.84 13.66
N LEU A 56 9.44 0.52 13.43
CA LEU A 56 9.63 -0.08 12.12
C LEU A 56 8.38 0.14 11.24
N THR A 57 8.47 -0.21 9.96
CA THR A 57 7.33 -0.20 9.04
C THR A 57 6.89 -1.62 8.70
N ARG A 58 5.63 -1.77 8.30
CA ARG A 58 5.11 -2.92 7.52
C ARG A 58 4.19 -2.42 6.44
N LEU A 59 3.96 -3.26 5.44
CA LEU A 59 3.11 -2.92 4.31
C LEU A 59 1.77 -3.64 4.41
N ALA A 60 0.69 -2.96 4.09
CA ALA A 60 -0.57 -3.58 3.70
C ALA A 60 -0.74 -3.39 2.19
N ALA A 61 -0.50 -4.46 1.43
CA ALA A 61 -0.52 -4.43 -0.03
C ALA A 61 -1.85 -4.99 -0.55
N ILE A 62 -2.49 -4.25 -1.44
CA ILE A 62 -3.78 -4.56 -2.04
C ILE A 62 -3.55 -4.94 -3.50
N PHE A 63 -4.06 -6.11 -3.87
CA PHE A 63 -3.99 -6.69 -5.21
C PHE A 63 -5.39 -6.95 -5.74
N SER A 64 -5.66 -6.52 -6.96
CA SER A 64 -6.92 -6.77 -7.65
C SER A 64 -6.76 -6.82 -9.18
N SER A 65 -5.97 -5.90 -9.76
CA SER A 65 -5.70 -5.89 -11.20
C SER A 65 -4.92 -7.13 -11.63
N VAL A 66 -3.91 -7.49 -10.83
CA VAL A 66 -3.10 -8.69 -10.98
C VAL A 66 -2.81 -9.22 -9.59
N ILE A 67 -3.18 -10.48 -9.35
CA ILE A 67 -2.76 -11.22 -8.16
C ILE A 67 -1.59 -12.12 -8.59
N PRO A 68 -0.35 -11.85 -8.14
CA PRO A 68 0.80 -12.68 -8.48
C PRO A 68 0.68 -14.07 -7.83
N THR A 69 1.42 -15.06 -8.34
CA THR A 69 1.43 -16.43 -7.79
C THR A 69 1.98 -16.47 -6.37
N GLU A 70 3.04 -15.70 -6.09
CA GLU A 70 3.72 -15.66 -4.79
C GLU A 70 3.78 -14.23 -4.24
N ILE A 71 3.55 -14.10 -2.92
CA ILE A 71 3.60 -12.81 -2.22
C ILE A 71 4.30 -12.98 -0.87
N GLY A 72 5.24 -12.10 -0.54
CA GLY A 72 5.83 -12.07 0.79
C GLY A 72 7.12 -11.26 0.91
N PRO A 73 7.83 -11.34 2.03
CA PRO A 73 7.49 -12.17 3.19
C PRO A 73 6.22 -11.71 3.93
N VAL A 74 5.31 -12.63 4.23
CA VAL A 74 4.05 -12.33 4.93
C VAL A 74 4.29 -12.11 6.41
N ARG A 75 3.65 -11.10 6.99
CA ARG A 75 3.82 -10.72 8.39
C ARG A 75 2.53 -10.42 9.12
N SER A 76 2.71 -10.04 10.38
CA SER A 76 1.64 -10.00 11.35
C SER A 76 0.73 -8.79 11.20
N ALA A 77 -0.58 -9.02 11.28
CA ALA A 77 -1.63 -8.02 11.19
C ALA A 77 -1.65 -7.09 12.41
N ARG A 78 -2.07 -5.84 12.22
CA ARG A 78 -2.21 -4.77 13.22
C ARG A 78 -3.61 -4.20 13.17
N ILE A 79 -4.05 -3.58 14.27
CA ILE A 79 -5.43 -3.11 14.40
C ILE A 79 -5.82 -2.12 13.30
N SER A 80 -4.86 -1.29 12.85
CA SER A 80 -5.04 -0.38 11.72
C SER A 80 -5.39 -1.06 10.41
N ASP A 81 -4.97 -2.31 10.18
CA ASP A 81 -5.33 -3.06 8.96
C ASP A 81 -6.86 -3.21 8.85
N ILE A 82 -7.57 -3.39 9.96
CA ILE A 82 -9.04 -3.56 9.95
C ILE A 82 -9.71 -2.29 9.42
N ASP A 83 -9.30 -1.12 9.93
CA ASP A 83 -9.83 0.15 9.45
C ASP A 83 -9.43 0.36 7.99
N ILE A 84 -8.15 0.22 7.65
CA ILE A 84 -7.64 0.42 6.28
C ILE A 84 -8.44 -0.43 5.27
N LEU A 85 -8.75 -1.68 5.60
CA LEU A 85 -9.39 -2.62 4.68
C LEU A 85 -10.91 -2.43 4.56
N SER A 86 -11.58 -1.87 5.57
CA SER A 86 -13.05 -1.73 5.58
C SER A 86 -13.60 -0.93 4.38
N GLN A 87 -12.84 0.05 3.86
CA GLN A 87 -13.26 0.88 2.72
C GLN A 87 -13.50 0.07 1.43
N PHE A 88 -12.86 -1.11 1.33
CA PHE A 88 -12.96 -1.98 0.16
C PHE A 88 -14.15 -2.94 0.23
N GLY A 89 -14.83 -3.05 1.38
CA GLY A 89 -15.82 -4.10 1.63
C GLY A 89 -15.15 -5.37 2.19
N LYS A 90 -15.78 -6.53 2.02
CA LYS A 90 -15.31 -7.79 2.60
C LYS A 90 -14.20 -8.44 1.74
N VAL A 91 -12.96 -8.03 1.98
CA VAL A 91 -11.77 -8.48 1.23
C VAL A 91 -11.20 -9.80 1.75
N ILE A 92 -10.35 -10.47 0.97
CA ILE A 92 -9.51 -11.57 1.46
C ILE A 92 -8.33 -10.94 2.21
N PHE A 93 -8.11 -11.32 3.47
CA PHE A 93 -6.98 -10.83 4.26
C PHE A 93 -6.00 -11.96 4.62
N ALA A 94 -4.81 -11.89 4.05
CA ALA A 94 -3.73 -12.84 4.29
C ALA A 94 -2.62 -12.19 5.13
N TYR A 95 -2.26 -12.86 6.23
CA TYR A 95 -1.27 -12.39 7.18
C TYR A 95 -0.66 -13.57 7.94
N SER A 96 0.46 -13.35 8.64
CA SER A 96 1.14 -14.39 9.42
C SER A 96 1.24 -13.98 10.89
N GLY A 97 0.24 -14.39 11.66
CA GLY A 97 0.12 -14.11 13.09
C GLY A 97 -0.38 -12.71 13.42
N ALA A 98 -0.84 -12.50 14.63
CA ALA A 98 -1.19 -11.20 15.16
C ALA A 98 -0.99 -11.23 16.67
N GLN A 99 -1.23 -10.11 17.35
CA GLN A 99 -1.35 -10.14 18.80
C GLN A 99 -2.50 -11.08 19.19
N ARG A 100 -2.31 -11.96 20.17
CA ARG A 100 -3.27 -13.03 20.55
C ARG A 100 -4.70 -12.51 20.79
N LEU A 101 -4.87 -11.41 21.51
CA LEU A 101 -6.16 -10.77 21.81
C LEU A 101 -6.78 -10.09 20.59
N MET A 102 -6.01 -9.87 19.53
CA MET A 102 -6.49 -9.31 18.26
C MET A 102 -7.06 -10.40 17.34
N LEU A 103 -6.68 -11.69 17.50
CA LEU A 103 -7.17 -12.77 16.64
C LEU A 103 -8.71 -12.86 16.60
N PRO A 104 -9.44 -12.80 17.74
CA PRO A 104 -10.90 -12.77 17.70
C PRO A 104 -11.46 -11.53 16.99
N VAL A 105 -10.79 -10.37 17.14
CA VAL A 105 -11.19 -9.12 16.49
C VAL A 105 -11.05 -9.21 14.98
N ILE A 106 -9.96 -9.80 14.46
CA ILE A 106 -9.79 -10.06 13.02
C ILE A 106 -10.88 -11.01 12.52
N SER A 107 -11.14 -12.10 13.25
CA SER A 107 -12.14 -13.10 12.83
C SER A 107 -13.58 -12.56 12.75
N GLN A 108 -13.86 -11.48 13.50
CA GLN A 108 -15.18 -10.83 13.55
C GLN A 108 -15.25 -9.57 12.67
N ALA A 109 -14.13 -9.12 12.11
CA ALA A 109 -14.07 -7.93 11.27
C ALA A 109 -14.76 -8.15 9.91
N ASN A 110 -15.03 -7.05 9.20
CA ASN A 110 -15.60 -7.07 7.86
C ASN A 110 -14.58 -7.49 6.78
N LEU A 111 -14.02 -8.68 6.93
CA LEU A 111 -13.06 -9.30 6.00
C LEU A 111 -13.21 -10.82 6.04
N TRP A 112 -12.57 -11.50 5.10
CA TRP A 112 -12.37 -12.94 5.14
C TRP A 112 -10.97 -13.22 5.69
N ASP A 113 -10.92 -13.75 6.91
CA ASP A 113 -9.68 -14.12 7.59
C ASP A 113 -9.07 -15.39 6.95
N TYR A 114 -7.99 -15.20 6.21
CA TYR A 114 -7.14 -16.25 5.66
C TYR A 114 -5.73 -16.17 6.23
N GLY A 115 -5.61 -15.90 7.54
CA GLY A 115 -4.34 -15.93 8.23
C GLY A 115 -3.63 -17.29 8.13
N ALA A 116 -2.30 -17.26 8.15
CA ALA A 116 -1.45 -18.44 8.07
C ALA A 116 -1.76 -19.49 9.15
N GLN A 117 -2.18 -19.04 10.34
CA GLN A 117 -2.55 -19.92 11.46
C GLN A 117 -3.80 -20.79 11.21
N HIS A 118 -4.59 -20.50 10.16
CA HIS A 118 -5.79 -21.24 9.79
C HIS A 118 -5.68 -21.88 8.39
N SER A 119 -4.50 -21.81 7.78
CA SER A 119 -4.29 -22.17 6.38
C SER A 119 -3.27 -23.29 6.24
N SER A 120 -3.37 -24.02 5.12
CA SER A 120 -2.45 -25.12 4.82
C SER A 120 -1.00 -24.61 4.68
N PRO A 121 0.01 -25.38 5.13
CA PRO A 121 1.41 -25.13 4.81
C PRO A 121 1.73 -25.15 3.31
N THR A 122 0.81 -25.63 2.46
CA THR A 122 0.91 -25.51 1.00
C THR A 122 0.53 -24.11 0.50
N ILE A 123 -0.32 -23.39 1.23
CA ILE A 123 -0.72 -22.01 0.92
C ILE A 123 0.27 -21.03 1.57
N PHE A 124 0.68 -21.28 2.81
CA PHE A 124 1.70 -20.49 3.50
C PHE A 124 2.99 -21.31 3.61
N THR A 125 3.87 -21.07 2.66
CA THR A 125 5.13 -21.80 2.49
C THR A 125 6.30 -21.05 3.14
N ARG A 126 7.48 -21.68 3.15
CA ARG A 126 8.71 -21.06 3.64
C ARG A 126 9.74 -20.98 2.53
N ASP A 127 10.26 -19.79 2.30
CA ASP A 127 11.46 -19.59 1.52
C ASP A 127 12.68 -20.15 2.29
N ALA A 128 13.44 -21.03 1.63
CA ALA A 128 14.62 -21.66 2.19
C ALA A 128 15.84 -20.72 2.26
N VAL A 129 15.85 -19.63 1.48
CA VAL A 129 16.98 -18.69 1.40
C VAL A 129 16.90 -17.64 2.52
N ARG A 130 15.70 -17.34 3.03
CA ARG A 130 15.50 -16.37 4.12
C ARG A 130 15.42 -17.05 5.49
N PRO A 131 16.01 -16.47 6.54
CA PRO A 131 15.85 -16.99 7.90
C PRO A 131 14.44 -16.71 8.43
N ALA A 132 13.95 -17.58 9.32
CA ALA A 132 12.76 -17.26 10.10
C ALA A 132 13.04 -16.04 11.01
N PRO A 133 12.07 -15.13 11.19
CA PRO A 133 10.68 -15.22 10.73
C PRO A 133 10.41 -14.40 9.44
N TYR A 134 11.43 -14.14 8.63
CA TYR A 134 11.37 -13.31 7.41
C TYR A 134 11.12 -14.13 6.14
N ASN A 135 10.65 -15.38 6.27
CA ASN A 135 10.65 -16.33 5.18
C ASN A 135 9.27 -16.91 4.84
N MET A 136 8.18 -16.39 5.42
CA MET A 136 6.84 -16.85 5.09
C MET A 136 6.42 -16.31 3.73
N VAL A 137 6.04 -17.18 2.78
CA VAL A 137 5.59 -16.79 1.44
C VAL A 137 4.19 -17.34 1.20
N LEU A 138 3.27 -16.47 0.79
CA LEU A 138 1.93 -16.84 0.37
C LEU A 138 1.95 -17.36 -1.07
N ARG A 139 1.43 -18.56 -1.29
CA ARG A 139 0.97 -19.08 -2.59
C ARG A 139 -0.43 -18.54 -2.85
N ALA A 140 -0.48 -17.35 -3.45
CA ALA A 140 -1.71 -16.61 -3.64
C ALA A 140 -2.62 -17.30 -4.66
N ASP A 141 -2.06 -17.98 -5.66
CA ASP A 141 -2.81 -18.86 -6.57
C ASP A 141 -3.62 -19.92 -5.79
N LEU A 142 -2.98 -20.66 -4.89
CA LEU A 142 -3.63 -21.70 -4.10
C LEU A 142 -4.59 -21.12 -3.05
N LEU A 143 -4.31 -19.92 -2.54
CA LEU A 143 -5.25 -19.21 -1.69
C LEU A 143 -6.52 -18.83 -2.46
N MET A 144 -6.38 -18.29 -3.68
CA MET A 144 -7.53 -17.90 -4.50
C MET A 144 -8.38 -19.12 -4.88
N ASP A 145 -7.76 -20.26 -5.20
CA ASP A 145 -8.47 -21.54 -5.42
C ASP A 145 -9.26 -21.96 -4.16
N LYS A 146 -8.65 -21.84 -2.98
CA LYS A 146 -9.33 -22.12 -1.71
C LYS A 146 -10.50 -21.17 -1.48
N VAL A 147 -10.35 -19.88 -1.77
CA VAL A 147 -11.41 -18.87 -1.60
C VAL A 147 -12.62 -19.20 -2.47
N VAL A 148 -12.39 -19.64 -3.72
CA VAL A 148 -13.43 -20.12 -4.62
C VAL A 148 -14.10 -21.38 -4.07
N ALA A 149 -13.33 -22.36 -3.60
CA ALA A 149 -13.85 -23.59 -3.01
C ALA A 149 -14.67 -23.34 -1.74
N ASP A 150 -14.27 -22.37 -0.92
CA ASP A 150 -15.00 -21.94 0.29
C ASP A 150 -16.25 -21.10 -0.05
N ALA A 151 -16.53 -20.86 -1.34
CA ALA A 151 -17.67 -20.09 -1.86
C ALA A 151 -17.83 -18.72 -1.18
N ARG A 152 -16.71 -18.01 -0.99
CA ARG A 152 -16.73 -16.68 -0.37
C ARG A 152 -17.21 -15.62 -1.35
N ASP A 153 -18.13 -14.77 -0.88
CA ASP A 153 -18.47 -13.53 -1.55
C ASP A 153 -17.41 -12.47 -1.23
N VAL A 154 -16.47 -12.28 -2.15
CA VAL A 154 -15.32 -11.38 -1.99
C VAL A 154 -15.62 -10.05 -2.67
N ALA A 155 -15.31 -8.95 -1.98
CA ALA A 155 -15.43 -7.64 -2.58
C ALA A 155 -14.59 -7.49 -3.86
N MET A 156 -15.23 -6.95 -4.90
CA MET A 156 -14.57 -6.55 -6.14
C MET A 156 -13.97 -5.16 -6.00
N SER A 157 -12.90 -4.86 -6.73
CA SER A 157 -12.32 -3.51 -6.71
C SER A 157 -13.34 -2.44 -7.08
N LYS A 158 -13.29 -1.38 -6.28
CA LYS A 158 -13.98 -0.10 -6.48
C LYS A 158 -13.02 1.04 -6.15
N SER A 159 -13.38 2.27 -6.50
CA SER A 159 -12.57 3.43 -6.11
C SER A 159 -12.56 3.57 -4.57
N PRO A 160 -11.38 3.71 -3.96
CA PRO A 160 -11.23 4.00 -2.52
C PRO A 160 -11.28 5.51 -2.21
N GLY A 161 -12.00 6.31 -3.02
CA GLY A 161 -12.25 7.72 -2.75
C GLY A 161 -11.44 8.71 -3.61
N TRP A 162 -10.70 8.22 -4.61
CA TRP A 162 -10.03 9.06 -5.61
C TRP A 162 -10.41 8.69 -7.04
N SER A 163 -10.24 9.63 -7.95
CA SER A 163 -10.36 9.43 -9.41
C SER A 163 -9.03 9.67 -10.13
N PHE A 164 -8.92 9.21 -11.37
CA PHE A 164 -7.73 9.35 -12.20
C PHE A 164 -7.89 10.45 -13.25
N GLY A 165 -6.80 11.12 -13.60
CA GLY A 165 -6.78 12.11 -14.68
C GLY A 165 -5.58 13.06 -14.62
N GLU A 166 -5.70 14.19 -15.30
CA GLU A 166 -4.68 15.24 -15.32
C GLU A 166 -4.35 15.79 -13.92
N ALA A 167 -3.09 16.18 -13.72
CA ALA A 167 -2.67 16.83 -12.50
C ALA A 167 -3.39 18.19 -12.34
N PRO A 168 -3.78 18.58 -11.13
CA PRO A 168 -4.33 19.91 -10.91
C PRO A 168 -3.28 21.00 -11.18
N LYS A 169 -3.74 22.23 -11.42
CA LYS A 169 -2.84 23.38 -11.58
C LYS A 169 -2.06 23.64 -10.28
N GLY A 170 -0.85 24.17 -10.42
CA GLY A 170 0.04 24.45 -9.29
C GLY A 170 0.94 23.26 -8.95
N GLY A 171 1.05 22.99 -7.64
CA GLY A 171 2.02 22.05 -7.07
C GLY A 171 3.44 22.64 -6.99
N VAL A 172 4.25 22.09 -6.10
CA VAL A 172 5.67 22.45 -5.96
C VAL A 172 6.51 21.38 -6.64
N ALA A 173 7.38 21.78 -7.58
CA ALA A 173 8.31 20.86 -8.22
C ALA A 173 9.33 20.34 -7.20
N ILE A 174 9.46 19.03 -7.10
CA ILE A 174 10.40 18.36 -6.19
C ILE A 174 11.09 17.22 -6.94
N ASP A 175 12.36 17.00 -6.61
CA ASP A 175 13.12 15.85 -7.12
C ASP A 175 12.95 14.63 -6.21
N ALA A 176 12.74 14.85 -4.91
CA ALA A 176 12.53 13.77 -3.94
C ALA A 176 11.77 14.21 -2.69
N VAL A 177 11.26 13.23 -1.95
CA VAL A 177 10.79 13.39 -0.57
C VAL A 177 11.33 12.26 0.31
N ALA A 178 11.56 12.54 1.59
CA ALA A 178 11.77 11.51 2.60
C ALA A 178 10.70 11.57 3.69
N VAL A 179 10.22 10.39 4.09
CA VAL A 179 9.25 10.19 5.16
C VAL A 179 9.90 9.33 6.24
N ARG A 180 9.68 9.68 7.51
CA ARG A 180 10.33 9.02 8.65
C ARG A 180 9.33 8.38 9.59
N TRP A 181 9.78 7.29 10.18
CA TRP A 181 9.25 6.67 11.38
C TRP A 181 10.41 6.52 12.36
N PRO A 182 10.18 6.23 13.65
CA PRO A 182 11.25 6.22 14.64
C PRO A 182 12.44 5.30 14.29
N ALA A 183 12.20 4.18 13.58
CA ALA A 183 13.24 3.24 13.16
C ALA A 183 13.23 2.90 11.66
N SER A 184 12.49 3.64 10.85
CA SER A 184 12.39 3.45 9.40
C SER A 184 12.40 4.78 8.64
N ARG A 185 12.85 4.74 7.39
CA ARG A 185 12.86 5.91 6.49
C ARG A 185 12.56 5.43 5.09
N TYR A 186 11.58 6.06 4.45
CA TYR A 186 11.33 5.90 3.03
C TYR A 186 11.77 7.15 2.28
N GLU A 187 12.27 6.94 1.08
CA GLU A 187 12.54 7.97 0.09
C GLU A 187 11.70 7.71 -1.16
N ALA A 188 11.17 8.75 -1.77
CA ALA A 188 10.53 8.68 -3.08
C ALA A 188 11.21 9.70 -4.00
N THR A 189 11.88 9.23 -5.04
CA THR A 189 12.66 10.06 -5.98
C THR A 189 12.00 10.07 -7.35
N TRP A 190 11.79 11.24 -7.93
CA TRP A 190 11.13 11.36 -9.23
C TRP A 190 12.06 10.88 -10.36
N SER A 191 11.61 9.86 -11.11
CA SER A 191 12.28 9.42 -12.34
C SER A 191 11.59 10.03 -13.54
N LYS A 192 12.27 10.95 -14.23
CA LYS A 192 11.76 11.56 -15.47
C LYS A 192 11.67 10.54 -16.61
N SER A 193 12.58 9.58 -16.66
CA SER A 193 12.60 8.54 -17.70
C SER A 193 11.48 7.52 -17.53
N GLU A 194 11.09 7.23 -16.28
CA GLU A 194 10.04 6.26 -15.97
C GLU A 194 8.69 6.91 -15.64
N ASN A 195 8.64 8.25 -15.56
CA ASN A 195 7.46 9.04 -15.21
C ASN A 195 6.76 8.54 -13.93
N ARG A 196 7.56 8.18 -12.90
CA ARG A 196 7.07 7.68 -11.62
C ARG A 196 8.06 7.98 -10.49
N TRP A 197 7.61 7.85 -9.25
CA TRP A 197 8.45 7.89 -8.06
C TRP A 197 9.11 6.54 -7.83
N LEU A 198 10.44 6.50 -7.81
CA LEU A 198 11.22 5.34 -7.41
C LEU A 198 11.42 5.35 -5.90
N LEU A 199 11.11 4.23 -5.24
CA LEU A 199 11.21 4.13 -3.79
C LEU A 199 12.60 3.68 -3.37
N GLY A 200 13.04 4.25 -2.25
CA GLY A 200 14.17 3.81 -1.46
C GLY A 200 13.74 3.59 -0.02
N ASN A 201 14.50 2.79 0.70
CA ASN A 201 14.37 2.68 2.14
C ASN A 201 15.75 2.70 2.80
N LYS A 202 15.91 3.59 3.77
CA LYS A 202 17.19 3.86 4.45
C LYS A 202 18.34 4.13 3.46
N GLY A 203 18.04 4.83 2.36
CA GLY A 203 19.02 5.20 1.33
C GLY A 203 19.43 4.08 0.36
N VAL A 204 18.78 2.92 0.42
CA VAL A 204 18.98 1.82 -0.53
C VAL A 204 17.76 1.75 -1.46
N PRO A 205 17.93 1.55 -2.79
CA PRO A 205 16.81 1.29 -3.70
C PRO A 205 15.91 0.17 -3.17
N ASP A 206 14.59 0.41 -3.13
CA ASP A 206 13.63 -0.59 -2.67
C ASP A 206 13.29 -1.51 -3.84
N MET A 207 13.89 -2.70 -3.86
CA MET A 207 13.81 -3.64 -4.98
C MET A 207 12.76 -4.72 -4.72
N ALA A 208 12.03 -5.11 -5.77
CA ALA A 208 11.25 -6.34 -5.79
C ALA A 208 12.13 -7.54 -6.16
N ALA A 209 11.66 -8.75 -5.85
CA ALA A 209 12.39 -9.99 -6.11
C ALA A 209 12.59 -10.27 -7.60
N ASP A 210 11.79 -9.67 -8.49
CA ASP A 210 11.95 -9.74 -9.94
C ASP A 210 13.07 -8.81 -10.48
N GLY A 211 13.71 -8.04 -9.60
CA GLY A 211 14.79 -7.11 -9.94
C GLY A 211 14.32 -5.72 -10.36
N SER A 212 13.00 -5.46 -10.39
CA SER A 212 12.46 -4.11 -10.60
C SER A 212 12.57 -3.26 -9.34
N GLN A 213 12.78 -1.94 -9.50
CA GLN A 213 12.70 -1.02 -8.37
C GLN A 213 11.23 -0.66 -8.12
N LEU A 214 10.77 -0.88 -6.88
CA LEU A 214 9.44 -0.51 -6.43
C LEU A 214 9.21 0.99 -6.56
N GLY A 215 7.97 1.38 -6.81
CA GLY A 215 7.65 2.76 -7.06
C GLY A 215 6.19 3.02 -7.35
N ALA A 216 5.84 4.30 -7.36
CA ALA A 216 4.47 4.76 -7.45
C ALA A 216 4.31 5.80 -8.55
N SER A 217 3.21 5.72 -9.31
CA SER A 217 2.77 6.84 -10.15
C SER A 217 2.26 7.99 -9.27
N THR A 218 1.56 7.64 -8.19
CA THR A 218 1.14 8.58 -7.14
C THR A 218 1.65 8.11 -5.78
N PHE A 219 2.50 8.91 -5.14
CA PHE A 219 2.94 8.69 -3.76
C PHE A 219 2.18 9.65 -2.85
N VAL A 220 1.55 9.15 -1.80
CA VAL A 220 0.69 9.90 -0.90
C VAL A 220 1.32 9.89 0.49
N ILE A 221 1.37 11.06 1.12
CA ILE A 221 1.78 11.21 2.52
C ILE A 221 0.53 11.62 3.27
N GLN A 222 -0.05 10.71 4.04
CA GLN A 222 -1.24 10.97 4.84
C GLN A 222 -0.82 11.23 6.28
N ASN A 223 -0.96 12.48 6.72
CA ASN A 223 -0.66 12.80 8.11
C ASN A 223 -1.81 12.27 8.97
N VAL A 224 -1.49 11.32 9.86
CA VAL A 224 -2.41 10.69 10.80
C VAL A 224 -1.81 10.76 12.20
N ALA A 225 -2.65 10.67 13.23
CA ALA A 225 -2.14 10.43 14.57
C ALA A 225 -1.70 8.96 14.67
N ILE A 226 -0.54 8.73 15.29
CA ILE A 226 -0.06 7.39 15.61
C ILE A 226 0.00 7.27 17.13
N SER A 227 -0.82 6.40 17.69
CA SER A 227 -0.96 6.20 19.13
C SER A 227 -0.63 4.77 19.53
N ASN A 228 -0.47 4.53 20.84
CA ASN A 228 -0.39 3.17 21.35
C ASN A 228 -1.80 2.57 21.36
N SER A 229 -1.97 1.41 20.71
CA SER A 229 -3.23 0.68 20.81
C SER A 229 -3.37 0.02 22.18
N ILE A 230 -4.53 -0.62 22.44
CA ILE A 230 -4.74 -1.42 23.65
C ILE A 230 -3.95 -2.75 23.64
N TYR A 231 -3.36 -3.12 22.50
CA TYR A 231 -2.65 -4.38 22.33
C TYR A 231 -1.15 -4.23 22.59
N ARG A 232 -0.55 -5.29 23.13
CA ARG A 232 0.88 -5.36 23.43
C ARG A 232 1.58 -6.49 22.71
N SER A 233 2.76 -6.22 22.16
CA SER A 233 3.66 -7.24 21.62
C SER A 233 4.24 -8.13 22.72
N SER A 234 4.88 -9.23 22.33
CA SER A 234 5.45 -10.23 23.25
C SER A 234 6.57 -9.68 24.15
N ASP A 235 7.22 -8.60 23.73
CA ASP A 235 8.24 -7.87 24.49
C ASP A 235 7.63 -6.82 25.46
N GLY A 236 6.30 -6.76 25.56
CA GLY A 236 5.57 -5.83 26.43
C GLY A 236 5.34 -4.44 25.84
N GLY A 237 5.94 -4.13 24.69
CA GLY A 237 5.70 -2.89 23.94
C GLY A 237 4.28 -2.78 23.42
N TYR A 238 3.82 -1.57 23.12
CA TYR A 238 2.52 -1.37 22.48
C TYR A 238 2.61 -1.59 20.98
N THR A 239 1.55 -2.16 20.40
CA THR A 239 1.39 -2.16 18.95
C THR A 239 0.82 -0.79 18.53
N PRO A 240 1.40 -0.08 17.54
CA PRO A 240 0.87 1.20 17.09
C PRO A 240 -0.54 1.08 16.49
N LEU A 241 -1.31 2.16 16.62
CA LEU A 241 -2.57 2.42 15.93
C LEU A 241 -2.39 3.70 15.12
N SER A 242 -2.47 3.59 13.79
CA SER A 242 -2.61 4.72 12.88
C SER A 242 -4.09 5.09 12.75
N GLU A 243 -4.45 6.30 13.16
CA GLU A 243 -5.83 6.83 13.11
C GLU A 243 -6.19 7.24 11.67
N THR A 244 -6.71 6.29 10.89
CA THR A 244 -6.95 6.49 9.45
C THR A 244 -8.36 6.97 9.12
N VAL A 245 -9.26 7.08 10.10
CA VAL A 245 -10.63 7.60 9.97
C VAL A 245 -10.69 9.01 10.55
N GLY A 246 -11.39 9.91 9.86
CA GLY A 246 -11.51 11.32 10.23
C GLY A 246 -11.12 12.23 9.07
N SER A 247 -10.40 13.29 9.38
CA SER A 247 -9.87 14.22 8.38
C SER A 247 -8.53 14.77 8.82
N GLY A 248 -7.76 15.28 7.87
CA GLY A 248 -6.45 15.81 8.16
C GLY A 248 -5.79 16.44 6.94
N THR A 249 -4.48 16.61 7.03
CA THR A 249 -3.68 17.15 5.93
C THR A 249 -2.69 16.11 5.43
N GLY A 250 -2.11 16.37 4.27
CA GLY A 250 -1.11 15.51 3.69
C GLY A 250 -0.54 16.09 2.41
N TYR A 251 0.06 15.21 1.63
CA TYR A 251 0.61 15.56 0.33
C TYR A 251 0.28 14.46 -0.67
N VAL A 252 -0.15 14.85 -1.86
CA VAL A 252 -0.24 13.95 -3.02
C VAL A 252 0.91 14.30 -3.95
N LEU A 253 1.75 13.31 -4.25
CA LEU A 253 2.93 13.48 -5.10
C LEU A 253 2.71 12.73 -6.40
N ARG A 254 2.80 13.44 -7.53
CA ARG A 254 2.68 12.90 -8.89
C ARG A 254 3.35 13.85 -9.87
N ASP A 255 3.77 13.34 -11.02
CA ASP A 255 4.31 14.16 -12.12
C ASP A 255 5.46 15.09 -11.68
N GLY A 256 6.34 14.60 -10.79
CA GLY A 256 7.48 15.36 -10.25
C GLY A 256 7.09 16.55 -9.35
N LYS A 257 5.87 16.55 -8.84
CA LYS A 257 5.34 17.64 -7.99
C LYS A 257 4.75 17.11 -6.70
N SER A 258 4.75 17.97 -5.68
CA SER A 258 4.01 17.81 -4.43
C SER A 258 2.84 18.78 -4.37
N PHE A 259 1.66 18.25 -4.04
CA PHE A 259 0.43 19.01 -3.82
C PHE A 259 0.05 18.88 -2.36
N LYS A 260 0.08 19.99 -1.61
CA LYS A 260 -0.46 20.02 -0.25
C LYS A 260 -1.97 19.78 -0.32
N ALA A 261 -2.45 18.83 0.48
CA ALA A 261 -3.81 18.34 0.40
C ALA A 261 -4.49 18.29 1.76
N SER A 262 -5.81 18.38 1.74
CA SER A 262 -6.68 17.96 2.84
C SER A 262 -7.26 16.59 2.48
N TRP A 263 -7.25 15.66 3.43
CA TRP A 263 -7.89 14.36 3.28
C TRP A 263 -9.13 14.27 4.19
N ASN A 264 -10.15 13.56 3.71
CA ASN A 264 -11.37 13.31 4.47
C ASN A 264 -11.85 11.88 4.26
N ARG A 265 -12.11 11.19 5.37
CA ARG A 265 -12.56 9.80 5.43
C ARG A 265 -13.50 9.64 6.64
N PRO A 266 -14.80 9.91 6.49
CA PRO A 266 -15.72 10.07 7.62
C PRO A 266 -16.04 8.77 8.38
N SER A 267 -15.82 7.60 7.78
CA SER A 267 -15.95 6.28 8.42
C SER A 267 -14.91 5.30 7.89
N ALA A 268 -14.75 4.14 8.54
CA ALA A 268 -13.86 3.08 8.07
C ALA A 268 -14.29 2.53 6.68
N GLU A 269 -15.59 2.48 6.41
CA GLU A 269 -16.16 1.99 5.14
C GLU A 269 -16.06 3.03 4.01
N SER A 270 -15.76 4.27 4.36
CA SER A 270 -15.58 5.35 3.41
C SER A 270 -14.19 5.31 2.80
N GLY A 271 -14.12 5.59 1.50
CA GLY A 271 -12.87 5.93 0.84
C GLY A 271 -12.28 7.25 1.36
N THR A 272 -11.00 7.47 1.09
CA THR A 272 -10.30 8.71 1.46
C THR A 272 -10.28 9.67 0.28
N THR A 273 -10.97 10.80 0.41
CA THR A 273 -10.94 11.87 -0.60
C THR A 273 -9.78 12.82 -0.37
N TRP A 274 -9.27 13.44 -1.44
CA TRP A 274 -8.11 14.35 -1.42
C TRP A 274 -8.43 15.64 -2.15
N THR A 275 -8.32 16.78 -1.47
CA THR A 275 -8.65 18.10 -2.04
C THR A 275 -7.55 19.14 -1.83
N LEU A 276 -7.49 20.10 -2.75
CA LEU A 276 -6.71 21.32 -2.61
C LEU A 276 -7.37 22.29 -1.63
N ALA A 277 -6.66 23.38 -1.29
CA ALA A 277 -7.16 24.42 -0.37
C ALA A 277 -8.42 25.14 -0.89
N ASP A 278 -8.65 25.16 -2.20
CA ASP A 278 -9.85 25.71 -2.83
C ASP A 278 -11.02 24.71 -2.89
N GLY A 279 -10.84 23.51 -2.35
CA GLY A 279 -11.84 22.43 -2.34
C GLY A 279 -11.86 21.57 -3.61
N SER A 280 -11.05 21.88 -4.62
CA SER A 280 -10.98 21.06 -5.83
C SER A 280 -10.34 19.69 -5.56
N GLU A 281 -10.84 18.65 -6.22
CA GLU A 281 -10.31 17.28 -6.12
C GLU A 281 -8.88 17.20 -6.69
N ILE A 282 -8.00 16.49 -5.99
CA ILE A 282 -6.71 16.08 -6.52
C ILE A 282 -6.87 14.71 -7.18
N LYS A 283 -6.93 14.69 -8.51
CA LYS A 283 -6.91 13.44 -9.27
C LYS A 283 -5.55 12.76 -9.16
N PHE A 284 -5.55 11.43 -9.14
CA PHE A 284 -4.34 10.62 -9.10
C PHE A 284 -3.83 10.31 -10.51
N ALA A 285 -2.52 10.10 -10.63
CA ALA A 285 -1.94 9.51 -11.82
C ALA A 285 -2.20 7.99 -11.79
N ALA A 286 -2.65 7.44 -12.92
CA ALA A 286 -2.89 6.01 -13.06
C ALA A 286 -1.57 5.21 -12.92
N GLY A 287 -1.64 4.07 -12.21
CA GLY A 287 -0.50 3.19 -11.92
C GLY A 287 -0.44 2.80 -10.45
N SER A 288 0.72 2.35 -9.98
CA SER A 288 0.87 1.95 -8.57
C SER A 288 0.68 3.15 -7.64
N ILE A 289 -0.11 2.96 -6.58
CA ILE A 289 -0.34 3.97 -5.54
C ILE A 289 0.31 3.52 -4.24
N TRP A 290 1.02 4.42 -3.58
CA TRP A 290 1.63 4.17 -2.29
C TRP A 290 1.19 5.24 -1.30
N VAL A 291 0.74 4.85 -0.11
CA VAL A 291 0.27 5.74 0.95
C VAL A 291 1.13 5.54 2.18
N ALA A 292 1.95 6.54 2.51
CA ALA A 292 2.70 6.59 3.75
C ALA A 292 1.84 7.21 4.87
N LEU A 293 1.50 6.39 5.87
CA LEU A 293 0.84 6.84 7.10
C LEU A 293 1.91 7.31 8.08
N THR A 294 1.93 8.59 8.42
CA THR A 294 2.95 9.17 9.30
C THR A 294 2.38 10.29 10.16
N ASP A 295 2.99 10.51 11.32
CA ASP A 295 2.78 11.68 12.18
C ASP A 295 3.98 12.65 12.13
N THR A 296 4.97 12.37 11.27
CA THR A 296 6.17 13.17 11.11
C THR A 296 6.10 14.09 9.90
N LYS A 297 6.81 15.22 9.98
CA LYS A 297 6.89 16.16 8.86
C LYS A 297 7.82 15.58 7.77
N PRO A 298 7.36 15.47 6.51
CA PRO A 298 8.22 15.02 5.41
C PRO A 298 9.30 16.04 5.04
N GLU A 299 10.42 15.52 4.54
CA GLU A 299 11.59 16.29 4.08
C GLU A 299 11.60 16.34 2.54
N PHE A 300 11.29 17.49 1.95
CA PHE A 300 11.27 17.66 0.49
C PHE A 300 12.61 18.16 -0.05
N THR A 301 13.03 17.61 -1.18
CA THR A 301 14.13 18.14 -2.01
C THR A 301 13.52 18.86 -3.21
N LEU A 302 13.59 20.19 -3.23
CA LEU A 302 13.01 21.01 -4.29
C LEU A 302 13.81 20.86 -5.59
N THR A 303 13.11 20.85 -6.72
CA THR A 303 13.77 20.89 -8.04
C THR A 303 14.44 22.24 -8.24
N ALA A 304 15.73 22.24 -8.58
CA ALA A 304 16.44 23.47 -8.88
C ALA A 304 15.82 24.19 -10.10
N PRO A 305 15.77 25.55 -10.11
CA PRO A 305 15.36 26.27 -11.30
C PRO A 305 16.27 25.89 -12.47
N ALA A 306 15.69 25.63 -13.65
CA ALA A 306 16.49 25.40 -14.85
C ALA A 306 17.40 26.62 -15.09
N SER A 307 18.71 26.43 -15.19
CA SER A 307 19.62 27.50 -15.58
C SER A 307 19.20 28.03 -16.95
N PRO A 308 19.13 29.36 -17.15
CA PRO A 308 18.81 29.91 -18.45
C PRO A 308 19.83 29.40 -19.47
N VAL A 309 19.35 28.78 -20.55
CA VAL A 309 20.18 28.38 -21.68
C VAL A 309 20.83 29.64 -22.22
N SER A 310 22.15 29.76 -22.08
CA SER A 310 22.94 30.79 -22.74
C SER A 310 22.71 30.65 -24.25
N LYS A 311 22.11 31.67 -24.87
CA LYS A 311 21.97 31.77 -26.32
C LYS A 311 23.32 31.93 -27.00
#